data_AF-A0A1D6GE78-F1
#
_entry.id   AF-A0A1D6GE78-F1
#
_cell.length_a   1.000
_cell.length_b   1.000
_cell.length_c   1.000
_cell.angle_alpha   90.00
_cell.angle_beta   90.00
_cell.angle_gamma   90.00
#
_symmetry.space_group_name_H-M   'P 1'
#
loop_
_entity.id
_entity.type
_entity.pdbx_description
1 polymer ?
#
loop_
_entity_poly.entity_id
_entity_poly.type
_entity_poly.pdbx_seq_one_letter_code
_entity_poly.pdbx_strand_id
1 'polypeptide(L)'
;MAAAAAVVAEPKTKYDRQLRIWGDQGQTALEKASICLLNCGPTGTEALKNLVLGGIGSVTAVDGSKVEASDLGNNFMLDEGCLGQPRAKSICSFLQELNDAVKAKFVEEFPTHLIDTNPSFFSQFTVVIATQVCSSVYFEDKLQKHD
;
A
#
# COMPACT_ATOMS: atom_id res chain seq x y z
N MET A 1 33.04 -0.86 31.19
CA MET A 1 32.07 -0.04 30.43
C MET A 1 31.54 -0.92 29.32
N ALA A 2 30.35 -1.49 29.50
CA ALA A 2 29.76 -2.44 28.55
C ALA A 2 29.07 -1.67 27.42
N ALA A 3 29.44 -1.97 26.17
CA ALA A 3 28.72 -1.50 25.00
C ALA A 3 27.47 -2.37 24.83
N ALA A 4 26.30 -1.74 24.79
CA ALA A 4 25.03 -2.41 24.53
C ALA A 4 25.02 -2.92 23.09
N ALA A 5 24.95 -4.25 22.92
CA ALA A 5 24.67 -4.85 21.64
C ALA A 5 23.24 -4.49 21.24
N ALA A 6 23.07 -3.75 20.15
CA ALA A 6 21.78 -3.60 19.51
C ALA A 6 21.31 -4.98 19.06
N VAL A 7 20.28 -5.51 19.70
CA VAL A 7 19.63 -6.74 19.28
C VAL A 7 18.88 -6.38 17.99
N VAL A 8 19.54 -6.58 16.85
CA VAL A 8 18.85 -6.64 15.55
C VAL A 8 17.97 -7.87 15.62
N ALA A 9 16.72 -7.67 16.02
CA ALA A 9 15.74 -8.73 16.08
C ALA A 9 15.64 -9.34 14.68
N GLU A 10 16.08 -10.59 14.52
CA GLU A 10 16.06 -11.25 13.22
C GLU A 10 14.63 -11.23 12.65
N PRO A 11 14.44 -11.10 11.33
CA PRO A 11 13.11 -11.02 10.68
C PRO A 11 12.11 -12.09 11.17
N LYS A 12 12.62 -13.27 11.54
CA LYS A 12 11.84 -14.37 12.11
C LYS A 12 11.13 -14.03 13.43
N THR A 13 11.67 -13.11 14.23
CA THR A 13 11.03 -12.69 15.48
C THR A 13 9.86 -11.73 15.25
N LYS A 14 9.94 -10.86 14.24
CA LYS A 14 8.89 -9.89 13.90
C LYS A 14 7.60 -10.58 13.45
N TYR A 15 7.72 -11.62 12.63
CA TYR A 15 6.58 -12.33 12.03
C TYR A 15 6.23 -13.66 12.73
N ASP A 16 6.81 -13.99 13.89
CA ASP A 16 6.57 -15.27 14.58
C ASP A 16 5.07 -15.60 14.75
N ARG A 17 4.26 -14.63 15.17
CA ARG A 17 2.82 -14.84 15.42
C ARG A 17 2.05 -15.19 14.15
N GLN A 18 2.35 -14.53 13.03
CA GLN A 18 1.68 -14.78 11.75
C GLN A 18 2.22 -16.03 11.05
N LEU A 19 3.51 -16.36 11.25
CA LEU A 19 4.11 -17.63 10.79
C LEU A 19 3.40 -18.85 11.41
N ARG A 20 2.88 -18.75 12.63
CA ARG A 20 2.07 -19.84 13.24
C ARG A 20 0.71 -20.06 12.56
N ILE A 21 0.27 -19.12 11.73
CA ILE A 21 -1.01 -19.20 11.01
C ILE A 21 -0.79 -19.75 9.59
N TRP A 22 0.11 -19.12 8.82
CA TRP A 22 0.30 -19.44 7.40
C TRP A 22 1.67 -20.03 7.05
N GLY A 23 2.55 -20.25 8.04
CA GLY A 23 3.86 -20.85 7.86
C GLY A 23 4.84 -20.01 7.02
N ASP A 24 6.06 -20.52 6.87
CA ASP A 24 7.11 -19.86 6.09
C ASP A 24 6.74 -19.70 4.61
N GLN A 25 5.97 -20.66 4.06
CA GLN A 25 5.53 -20.61 2.67
C GLN A 25 4.56 -19.45 2.42
N GLY A 26 3.58 -19.26 3.31
CA GLY A 26 2.65 -18.13 3.23
C GLY A 26 3.36 -16.79 3.37
N GLN A 27 4.32 -16.70 4.30
CA GLN A 27 5.11 -15.49 4.47
C GLN A 27 5.97 -15.18 3.23
N THR A 28 6.61 -16.20 2.65
CA THR A 28 7.41 -16.05 1.43
C THR A 28 6.55 -15.59 0.25
N ALA A 29 5.32 -16.09 0.13
CA ALA A 29 4.39 -15.63 -0.90
C ALA A 29 3.99 -14.16 -0.69
N LEU A 30 3.74 -13.76 0.56
CA LEU A 30 3.40 -12.38 0.92
C LEU A 30 4.56 -11.42 0.63
N GLU A 31 5.79 -11.78 0.99
CA GLU A 31 7.00 -10.99 0.73
C GLU A 31 7.34 -10.84 -0.76
N LYS A 32 6.80 -11.71 -1.62
CA LYS A 32 6.95 -11.62 -3.08
C LYS A 32 5.80 -10.89 -3.76
N ALA A 33 4.66 -10.73 -3.08
CA ALA A 33 3.49 -10.12 -3.66
C ALA A 33 3.64 -8.60 -3.77
N SER A 34 3.02 -8.05 -4.81
CA SER A 34 2.99 -6.62 -5.12
C SER A 34 1.55 -6.15 -5.22
N ILE A 35 1.17 -5.14 -4.45
CA ILE A 35 -0.21 -4.66 -4.35
C ILE A 35 -0.31 -3.25 -4.94
N CYS A 36 -1.33 -3.02 -5.77
CA CYS A 36 -1.69 -1.68 -6.22
C CYS A 36 -2.98 -1.23 -5.54
N LEU A 37 -2.98 -0.03 -4.93
CA LEU A 37 -4.19 0.59 -4.41
C LEU A 37 -4.62 1.74 -5.32
N LEU A 38 -5.88 1.73 -5.75
CA LEU A 38 -6.52 2.84 -6.47
C LEU A 38 -7.35 3.68 -5.50
N ASN A 39 -7.07 4.98 -5.48
CA ASN A 39 -7.57 5.99 -4.56
C ASN A 39 -7.14 5.75 -3.11
N CYS A 40 -6.50 6.74 -2.49
CA CYS A 40 -5.94 6.64 -1.16
C CYS A 40 -6.91 7.14 -0.07
N GLY A 41 -8.17 6.72 -0.16
CA GLY A 41 -9.16 7.00 0.87
C GLY A 41 -8.95 6.15 2.13
N PRO A 42 -9.64 6.47 3.24
CA PRO A 42 -9.40 5.85 4.55
C PRO A 42 -9.60 4.33 4.55
N THR A 43 -10.50 3.80 3.72
CA THR A 43 -10.69 2.35 3.59
C THR A 43 -9.49 1.67 2.95
N GLY A 44 -8.98 2.22 1.85
CA GLY A 44 -7.87 1.64 1.10
C GLY A 44 -6.57 1.71 1.90
N THR A 45 -6.34 2.84 2.58
CA THR A 45 -5.14 3.03 3.40
C THR A 45 -5.13 2.08 4.60
N GLU A 46 -6.26 1.87 5.28
CA GLU A 46 -6.36 0.87 6.36
C GLU A 46 -6.13 -0.57 5.86
N ALA A 47 -6.57 -0.90 4.65
CA ALA A 47 -6.25 -2.20 4.03
C ALA A 47 -4.73 -2.34 3.79
N LEU A 48 -4.09 -1.31 3.22
CA LEU A 48 -2.64 -1.31 3.01
C LEU A 48 -1.87 -1.39 4.33
N LYS A 49 -2.30 -0.70 5.39
CA LYS A 49 -1.69 -0.79 6.72
C LYS A 49 -1.53 -2.24 7.17
N ASN A 50 -2.61 -3.02 7.04
CA ASN A 50 -2.62 -4.41 7.49
C ASN A 50 -1.70 -5.29 6.64
N LEU A 51 -1.64 -5.05 5.33
CA LEU A 51 -0.72 -5.76 4.41
C LEU A 51 0.75 -5.40 4.68
N VAL A 52 1.03 -4.11 4.91
CA VAL A 52 2.36 -3.59 5.24
C VAL A 52 2.85 -4.14 6.57
N LEU A 53 2.02 -4.14 7.62
CA LEU A 53 2.36 -4.76 8.91
C LEU A 53 2.59 -6.27 8.79
N GLY A 54 1.86 -6.94 7.88
CA GLY A 54 2.08 -8.34 7.52
C GLY A 54 3.38 -8.62 6.74
N GLY A 55 4.07 -7.60 6.25
CA GLY A 55 5.31 -7.79 5.49
C GLY A 55 5.10 -8.15 4.02
N ILE A 56 4.08 -7.55 3.38
CA ILE A 56 3.92 -7.60 1.92
C ILE A 56 5.19 -7.09 1.20
N GLY A 57 5.55 -7.69 0.06
CA GLY A 57 6.77 -7.30 -0.66
C GLY A 57 6.81 -5.84 -1.09
N SER A 58 5.73 -5.37 -1.71
CA SER A 58 5.61 -3.97 -2.10
C SER A 58 4.17 -3.50 -2.25
N VAL A 59 3.97 -2.20 -2.06
CA VAL A 59 2.70 -1.51 -2.28
C VAL A 59 2.93 -0.31 -3.20
N THR A 60 2.03 -0.11 -4.16
CA THR A 60 1.98 1.08 -5.00
C THR A 60 0.63 1.78 -4.82
N ALA A 61 0.65 3.03 -4.40
CA ALA A 61 -0.54 3.86 -4.22
C ALA A 61 -0.76 4.76 -5.44
N VAL A 62 -1.95 4.70 -6.06
CA VAL A 62 -2.33 5.52 -7.22
C VAL A 62 -3.45 6.47 -6.80
N ASP A 63 -3.13 7.76 -6.66
CA ASP A 63 -4.10 8.82 -6.36
C ASP A 63 -3.56 10.17 -6.85
N GLY A 64 -4.33 10.84 -7.72
CA GLY A 64 -4.02 12.18 -8.23
C GLY A 64 -4.49 13.31 -7.31
N SER A 65 -5.16 12.99 -6.21
CA SER A 65 -5.70 13.98 -5.28
C SER A 65 -4.62 14.50 -4.33
N LYS A 66 -4.83 15.71 -3.83
CA LYS A 66 -4.09 16.27 -2.71
C LYS A 66 -4.81 16.00 -1.40
N VAL A 67 -4.09 16.07 -0.30
CA VAL A 67 -4.67 15.98 1.04
C VAL A 67 -5.50 17.22 1.33
N GLU A 68 -6.75 17.00 1.70
CA GLU A 68 -7.70 18.03 2.11
C GLU A 68 -7.96 17.97 3.63
N ALA A 69 -8.52 19.03 4.21
CA ALA A 69 -8.83 19.07 5.64
C ALA A 69 -9.82 17.97 6.07
N SER A 70 -10.70 17.55 5.18
CA SER A 70 -11.64 16.44 5.38
C SER A 70 -10.93 15.09 5.55
N ASP A 71 -9.74 14.92 4.97
CA ASP A 71 -8.96 13.68 5.06
C ASP A 71 -8.31 13.51 6.44
N LEU A 72 -7.96 14.60 7.12
CA LEU A 72 -7.27 14.56 8.42
C LEU A 72 -8.13 13.94 9.53
N GLY A 73 -9.45 14.12 9.43
CA GLY A 73 -10.39 13.60 10.43
C GLY A 73 -10.73 12.13 10.26
N ASN A 74 -10.39 11.51 9.13
CA ASN A 74 -10.81 10.14 8.80
C ASN A 74 -9.68 9.21 8.37
N ASN A 75 -8.47 9.71 8.15
CA ASN A 75 -7.33 8.92 7.70
C ASN A 75 -6.16 9.08 8.67
N PHE A 76 -5.92 8.06 9.49
CA PHE A 76 -4.89 8.05 10.54
C PHE A 76 -3.46 8.29 10.02
N MET A 77 -3.22 8.03 8.75
CA MET A 77 -1.90 8.17 8.11
C MET A 77 -1.58 9.60 7.64
N LEU A 78 -2.53 10.53 7.81
CA LEU A 78 -2.40 11.91 7.36
C LEU A 78 -2.47 12.84 8.56
N ASP A 79 -1.55 13.79 8.62
CA ASP A 79 -1.51 14.85 9.63
C ASP A 79 -1.62 16.24 8.97
N GLU A 80 -1.67 17.29 9.80
CA GLU A 80 -1.75 18.67 9.32
C GLU A 80 -0.57 19.06 8.41
N GLY A 81 0.61 18.45 8.59
CA GLY A 81 1.78 18.66 7.75
C GLY A 81 1.62 18.13 6.33
N CYS A 82 0.69 17.20 6.13
CA CYS A 82 0.38 16.64 4.82
C CYS A 82 -0.57 17.52 3.99
N LEU A 83 -1.22 18.54 4.57
CA LEU A 83 -2.21 19.36 3.87
C LEU A 83 -1.67 19.95 2.55
N GLY A 84 -2.43 19.76 1.47
CA GLY A 84 -2.05 20.21 0.13
C GLY A 84 -0.93 19.42 -0.54
N GLN A 85 -0.33 18.44 0.13
CA GLN A 85 0.60 17.50 -0.46
C GLN A 85 -0.13 16.41 -1.26
N PRO A 86 0.54 15.76 -2.22
CA PRO A 86 -0.04 14.60 -2.90
C PRO A 86 -0.41 13.51 -1.90
N ARG A 87 -1.66 13.04 -1.96
CA ARG A 87 -2.20 12.09 -0.97
C ARG A 87 -1.44 10.76 -1.02
N ALA A 88 -1.24 10.20 -2.21
CA ALA A 88 -0.51 8.94 -2.39
C ALA A 88 0.91 9.00 -1.83
N LYS A 89 1.63 10.11 -2.04
CA LYS A 89 2.99 10.33 -1.50
C LYS A 89 3.00 10.36 0.03
N SER A 90 2.07 11.09 0.64
CA SER A 90 1.98 11.23 2.09
C SER A 90 1.70 9.88 2.76
N ILE A 91 0.74 9.13 2.23
CA ILE A 91 0.42 7.76 2.67
C ILE A 91 1.61 6.82 2.53
N CYS A 92 2.29 6.82 1.38
CA CYS A 92 3.44 5.93 1.18
C CYS A 92 4.60 6.24 2.14
N SER A 93 4.80 7.50 2.49
CA SER A 93 5.82 7.90 3.47
C SER A 93 5.50 7.29 4.85
N PHE A 94 4.25 7.43 5.30
CA PHE A 94 3.78 6.83 6.54
C PHE A 94 3.87 5.29 6.54
N LEU A 95 3.42 4.65 5.46
CA LEU A 95 3.49 3.19 5.32
C LEU A 95 4.95 2.68 5.36
N GLN A 96 5.89 3.44 4.79
CA GLN A 96 7.31 3.08 4.82
C GLN A 96 7.88 3.10 6.24
N GLU A 97 7.41 4.01 7.11
CA GLU A 97 7.77 4.06 8.53
C GLU A 97 7.20 2.89 9.34
N LEU A 98 6.00 2.40 8.98
CA LEU A 98 5.39 1.24 9.65
C LEU A 98 6.19 -0.05 9.44
N ASN A 99 6.79 -0.23 8.26
CA ASN A 99 7.59 -1.40 7.95
C ASN A 99 8.64 -1.09 6.88
N ASP A 100 9.88 -0.91 7.33
CA ASP A 100 11.07 -0.66 6.51
C ASP A 100 11.42 -1.80 5.53
N ALA A 101 10.96 -3.02 5.80
CA ALA A 101 11.13 -4.15 4.89
C ALA A 101 10.21 -4.10 3.65
N VAL A 102 9.12 -3.32 3.70
CA VAL A 102 8.14 -3.20 2.61
C VAL A 102 8.52 -2.04 1.72
N LYS A 103 8.45 -2.22 0.40
CA LYS A 103 8.70 -1.12 -0.55
C LYS A 103 7.41 -0.37 -0.85
N ALA A 104 7.28 0.86 -0.37
CA ALA A 104 6.15 1.74 -0.71
C ALA A 104 6.49 2.67 -1.88
N LYS A 105 5.65 2.69 -2.91
CA LYS A 105 5.76 3.57 -4.09
C LYS A 105 4.44 4.29 -4.33
N PHE A 106 4.48 5.42 -5.01
CA PHE A 106 3.28 6.16 -5.36
C PHE A 106 3.29 6.62 -6.82
N VAL A 107 2.10 6.85 -7.36
CA VAL A 107 1.83 7.46 -8.67
C VAL A 107 0.81 8.58 -8.46
N GLU A 108 1.19 9.80 -8.81
CA GLU A 108 0.35 10.99 -8.68
C GLU A 108 -0.55 11.19 -9.92
N GLU A 109 -1.37 10.18 -10.22
CA GLU A 109 -2.34 10.21 -11.33
C GLU A 109 -3.69 9.66 -10.87
N PHE A 110 -4.76 10.11 -11.53
CA PHE A 110 -6.09 9.56 -11.29
C PHE A 110 -6.18 8.15 -11.90
N PRO A 111 -6.73 7.15 -11.17
CA PRO A 111 -6.84 5.78 -11.68
C PRO A 111 -7.53 5.67 -13.05
N THR A 112 -8.57 6.46 -13.30
CA THR A 112 -9.27 6.48 -14.60
C THR A 112 -8.35 6.89 -15.75
N HIS A 113 -7.53 7.93 -15.55
CA HIS A 113 -6.55 8.37 -16.54
C HIS A 113 -5.49 7.31 -16.80
N LEU A 114 -4.98 6.67 -15.74
CA LEU A 114 -3.93 5.67 -15.86
C LEU A 114 -4.43 4.39 -16.57
N ILE A 115 -5.67 3.98 -16.30
CA ILE A 115 -6.31 2.85 -16.98
C ILE A 115 -6.48 3.10 -18.48
N ASP A 116 -6.84 4.32 -18.87
CA ASP A 116 -7.03 4.64 -20.29
C ASP A 116 -5.71 4.87 -21.03
N THR A 117 -4.68 5.41 -20.38
CA THR A 117 -3.41 5.74 -21.03
C THR A 117 -2.38 4.62 -20.99
N ASN A 118 -2.35 3.82 -19.91
CA ASN A 118 -1.36 2.76 -19.72
C ASN A 118 -1.95 1.54 -18.96
N PRO A 119 -2.88 0.78 -19.56
CA PRO A 119 -3.51 -0.36 -18.89
C PRO A 119 -2.53 -1.49 -18.54
N SER A 120 -1.44 -1.67 -19.29
CA SER A 120 -0.42 -2.68 -18.99
C SER A 120 0.38 -2.39 -17.72
N PHE A 121 0.26 -1.18 -17.16
CA PHE A 121 0.79 -0.85 -15.83
C PHE A 121 0.29 -1.83 -14.77
N PHE A 122 -0.95 -2.32 -14.87
CA PHE A 122 -1.56 -3.13 -13.82
C PHE A 122 -1.11 -4.60 -13.81
N SER A 123 -0.61 -5.12 -14.93
CA SER A 123 -0.18 -6.52 -15.07
C SER A 123 1.04 -6.89 -14.20
N GLN A 124 1.73 -5.90 -13.63
CA GLN A 124 2.87 -6.14 -12.74
C GLN A 124 2.46 -6.46 -11.29
N PHE A 125 1.19 -6.25 -10.93
CA PHE A 125 0.72 -6.42 -9.56
C PHE A 125 0.09 -7.78 -9.36
N THR A 126 0.32 -8.36 -8.18
CA THR A 126 -0.34 -9.60 -7.76
C THR A 126 -1.83 -9.37 -7.51
N VAL A 127 -2.19 -8.23 -6.94
CA VAL A 127 -3.57 -7.83 -6.69
C VAL A 127 -3.71 -6.31 -6.86
N VAL A 128 -4.81 -5.89 -7.49
CA VAL A 128 -5.25 -4.50 -7.52
C VAL A 128 -6.44 -4.33 -6.59
N ILE A 129 -6.32 -3.43 -5.62
CA ILE A 129 -7.38 -3.05 -4.69
C ILE A 129 -7.93 -1.70 -5.16
N ALA A 130 -9.21 -1.65 -5.49
CA ALA A 130 -9.88 -0.42 -5.91
C ALA A 130 -10.86 0.04 -4.84
N THR A 131 -10.69 1.27 -4.32
CA THR A 131 -11.58 1.83 -3.31
C THR A 131 -12.16 3.16 -3.78
N GLN A 132 -13.34 3.53 -3.24
CA GLN A 132 -14.03 4.79 -3.57
C GLN A 132 -14.22 5.00 -5.09
N VAL A 133 -14.44 3.91 -5.83
CA VAL A 133 -14.67 3.96 -7.28
C VAL A 133 -16.15 4.22 -7.59
N CYS A 134 -16.41 5.15 -8.50
CA CYS A 134 -17.78 5.59 -8.80
C CYS A 134 -18.55 4.62 -9.73
N SER A 135 -17.84 3.77 -10.48
CA SER A 135 -18.44 2.73 -11.34
C SER A 135 -17.53 1.50 -11.37
N SER A 136 -17.87 0.46 -10.61
CA SER A 136 -17.07 -0.78 -10.54
C SER A 136 -16.94 -1.47 -11.91
N VAL A 137 -17.98 -1.41 -12.74
CA VAL A 137 -18.04 -2.04 -14.07
C VAL A 137 -16.92 -1.53 -14.99
N TYR A 138 -16.60 -0.22 -14.94
CA TYR A 138 -15.52 0.34 -15.77
C TYR A 138 -14.15 -0.27 -15.42
N PHE A 139 -13.89 -0.48 -14.13
CA PHE A 139 -12.62 -1.04 -13.67
C PHE A 139 -12.50 -2.53 -13.98
N GLU A 140 -13.57 -3.30 -13.76
CA GLU A 140 -13.60 -4.74 -14.07
C GLU A 140 -13.37 -5.00 -15.56
N ASP A 141 -14.12 -4.30 -16.44
CA ASP A 141 -14.05 -4.48 -17.89
C ASP A 141 -12.70 -4.11 -18.52
N LYS A 142 -11.94 -3.23 -17.87
CA LYS A 142 -10.65 -2.74 -18.37
C LYS A 142 -9.47 -3.49 -17.75
N LEU A 143 -9.57 -3.91 -16.50
CA LEU A 143 -8.49 -4.65 -15.84
C LEU A 143 -8.49 -6.14 -16.24
N GLN A 144 -9.65 -6.78 -16.39
CA GLN A 144 -9.73 -8.22 -16.73
C GLN A 144 -9.34 -8.54 -18.18
N LYS A 145 -9.27 -7.56 -19.08
CA LYS A 145 -8.90 -7.79 -20.50
C LYS A 145 -7.40 -8.00 -20.73
N HIS A 146 -6.58 -7.93 -19.68
CA HIS A 146 -5.13 -7.94 -19.76
C HIS A 146 -4.46 -9.10 -19.00
N ASP A 147 -5.25 -10.09 -18.55
CA ASP A 147 -4.80 -11.42 -18.10
C ASP A 147 -4.87 -12.44 -19.26
#